data_AF-A0A6B3HKW7-F1
#
_entry.id   AF-A0A6B3HKW7-F1
#
_cell.length_a   1.000
_cell.length_b   1.000
_cell.length_c   1.000
_cell.angle_alpha   90.00
_cell.angle_beta   90.00
_cell.angle_gamma   90.00
#
_symmetry.space_group_name_H-M   'P 1'
#
loop_
_entity.id
_entity.type
_entity.pdbx_description
1 polymer ?
#
loop_
_entity_poly.entity_id
_entity_poly.type
_entity_poly.pdbx_seq_one_letter_code
_entity_poly.pdbx_strand_id
1 'polypeptide(L)'
;AYLDFAERHPAVYDAMFQLDGGLAFAQEDTPEPLQDAFAALLESLAEVAGDGVHPALFTEVFWAALHGLATLTRAGRLPPGDAERRVELLVDRLAIV
;
A
#
# COMPACT_ATOMS: atom_id res chain seq x y z
N ALA A 1 -2.68 4.34 9.61
CA ALA A 1 -3.81 4.56 8.68
C ALA A 1 -4.08 3.35 7.78
N TYR A 2 -3.21 3.02 6.82
CA TYR A 2 -3.43 1.92 5.87
C TYR A 2 -3.56 0.55 6.56
N LEU A 3 -2.58 0.17 7.40
CA LEU A 3 -2.61 -1.11 8.12
C LEU A 3 -3.75 -1.17 9.14
N ASP A 4 -4.00 -0.09 9.88
CA ASP A 4 -5.13 -0.04 10.81
C ASP A 4 -6.48 -0.24 10.10
N PHE A 5 -6.63 0.26 8.86
CA PHE A 5 -7.84 0.04 8.08
C PHE A 5 -7.98 -1.44 7.71
N ALA A 6 -6.91 -2.08 7.24
CA ALA A 6 -6.89 -3.52 6.93
C ALA A 6 -7.21 -4.38 8.16
N GLU A 7 -6.69 -4.01 9.34
CA GLU A 7 -6.94 -4.69 10.60
C GLU A 7 -8.39 -4.51 11.10
N ARG A 8 -8.93 -3.29 11.04
CA ARG A 8 -10.29 -2.97 11.51
C ARG A 8 -11.39 -3.45 10.57
N HIS A 9 -11.10 -3.61 9.28
CA HIS A 9 -12.09 -3.95 8.25
C HIS A 9 -11.65 -5.16 7.39
N PRO A 10 -11.36 -6.32 7.99
CA PRO A 10 -10.73 -7.44 7.30
C PRO A 10 -11.54 -7.99 6.11
N ALA A 11 -12.86 -8.08 6.23
CA ALA A 11 -13.72 -8.57 5.15
C ALA A 11 -13.83 -7.58 3.98
N VAL A 12 -13.81 -6.28 4.28
CA VAL A 12 -13.80 -5.22 3.25
C VAL A 12 -12.44 -5.23 2.55
N TYR A 13 -11.35 -5.34 3.31
CA TYR A 13 -10.01 -5.41 2.77
C TYR A 13 -9.84 -6.63 1.84
N ASP A 14 -10.30 -7.80 2.26
CA ASP A 14 -10.29 -9.00 1.39
C ASP A 14 -11.11 -8.77 0.11
N ALA A 15 -12.30 -8.17 0.22
CA ALA A 15 -13.15 -7.92 -0.94
C ALA A 15 -12.51 -6.96 -1.96
N MET A 16 -11.72 -5.99 -1.50
CA MET A 16 -10.99 -5.06 -2.38
C MET A 16 -9.92 -5.74 -3.24
N PHE A 17 -9.37 -6.89 -2.79
CA PHE A 17 -8.18 -7.50 -3.40
C PHE A 17 -8.34 -8.95 -3.87
N GLN A 18 -9.33 -9.70 -3.38
CA GLN A 18 -9.52 -11.11 -3.72
C GLN A 18 -10.69 -11.38 -4.68
N LEU A 19 -11.64 -10.45 -4.78
CA LEU A 19 -12.71 -10.56 -5.77
C LEU A 19 -12.19 -9.89 -7.04
N ASP A 20 -12.12 -10.64 -8.13
CA ASP A 20 -11.91 -10.11 -9.47
C ASP A 20 -13.13 -9.23 -9.80
N GLY A 21 -13.12 -8.00 -9.27
CA GLY A 21 -14.27 -7.10 -9.23
C GLY A 21 -14.61 -6.48 -10.58
N GLY A 22 -13.93 -6.91 -11.65
CA GLY A 22 -14.04 -6.35 -12.99
C GLY A 22 -13.57 -4.90 -13.09
N LEU A 23 -12.90 -4.38 -12.05
CA LEU A 23 -12.41 -3.01 -12.01
C LEU A 23 -11.09 -2.95 -12.76
N ALA A 24 -11.00 -2.04 -13.73
CA ALA A 24 -9.74 -1.70 -14.34
C ALA A 24 -8.79 -1.11 -13.30
N PHE A 25 -7.54 -1.55 -13.31
CA PHE A 25 -6.49 -1.09 -12.42
C PHE A 25 -5.31 -0.61 -13.25
N ALA A 26 -4.79 0.59 -12.94
CA ALA A 26 -3.70 1.22 -13.68
C ALA A 26 -3.97 1.33 -15.20
N GLN A 27 -5.23 1.53 -15.57
CA GLN A 27 -5.70 1.80 -16.94
C GLN A 27 -6.43 3.15 -16.99
N GLU A 28 -6.65 3.68 -18.20
CA GLU A 28 -7.39 4.94 -18.41
C GLU A 28 -8.82 4.89 -17.85
N ASP A 29 -9.47 3.72 -17.86
CA ASP A 29 -10.82 3.49 -17.37
C ASP A 29 -10.88 3.05 -15.89
N THR A 30 -9.78 3.18 -15.15
CA THR A 30 -9.75 2.94 -13.69
C THR A 30 -10.80 3.83 -13.01
N PRO A 31 -11.69 3.30 -12.16
CA PRO A 31 -12.66 4.10 -11.42
C PRO A 31 -12.02 5.24 -10.63
N GLU A 32 -12.63 6.43 -10.65
CA GLU A 32 -12.15 7.64 -9.96
C GLU A 32 -11.76 7.40 -8.49
N PRO A 33 -12.53 6.66 -7.66
CA PRO A 33 -12.12 6.40 -6.27
C PRO A 33 -10.79 5.63 -6.13
N LEU A 34 -10.43 4.79 -7.10
CA LEU A 34 -9.16 4.08 -7.11
C LEU A 34 -8.01 5.01 -7.54
N GLN A 35 -8.28 5.92 -8.48
CA GLN A 35 -7.31 6.95 -8.88
C GLN A 35 -7.02 7.89 -7.70
N ASP A 36 -8.05 8.37 -7.01
CA ASP A 36 -7.92 9.26 -5.84
C ASP A 36 -7.15 8.59 -4.70
N ALA A 37 -7.45 7.31 -4.42
CA ALA A 37 -6.74 6.56 -3.39
C ALA A 37 -5.24 6.42 -3.70
N PHE A 38 -4.88 6.23 -4.98
CA PHE A 38 -3.49 6.20 -5.39
C PHE A 38 -2.84 7.60 -5.36
N ALA A 39 -3.56 8.62 -5.80
CA ALA A 39 -3.09 10.00 -5.78
C ALA A 39 -2.73 10.46 -4.35
N ALA A 40 -3.54 10.12 -3.35
CA ALA A 40 -3.25 10.43 -1.95
C ALA A 40 -1.93 9.80 -1.45
N LEU A 41 -1.59 8.58 -1.92
CA LEU A 41 -0.31 7.96 -1.62
C LEU A 41 0.83 8.64 -2.36
N LEU A 42 0.62 8.93 -3.64
CA LEU A 42 1.61 9.60 -4.49
C LEU A 42 1.99 10.97 -3.93
N GLU A 43 1.02 11.79 -3.52
CA GLU A 43 1.25 13.09 -2.91
C GLU A 43 2.12 13.00 -1.65
N SER A 44 1.94 11.94 -0.86
CA SER A 44 2.70 11.72 0.38
C SER A 44 4.10 11.18 0.14
N LEU A 45 4.33 10.46 -0.97
CA LEU A 45 5.54 9.70 -1.23
C LEU A 45 6.43 10.30 -2.31
N ALA A 46 5.92 11.22 -3.13
CA ALA A 46 6.64 11.77 -4.26
C ALA A 46 7.93 12.50 -3.85
N GLU A 47 7.89 13.26 -2.75
CA GLU A 47 9.04 14.04 -2.27
C GLU A 47 10.16 13.14 -1.69
N VAL A 48 9.82 11.91 -1.29
CA VAL A 48 10.76 10.99 -0.64
C VAL A 48 11.20 9.82 -1.53
N ALA A 49 10.86 9.85 -2.82
CA ALA A 49 11.24 8.81 -3.78
C ALA A 49 12.76 8.80 -4.08
N GLY A 50 13.41 9.95 -3.89
CA GLY A 50 14.83 10.17 -4.19
C GLY A 50 15.14 10.44 -5.66
N ASP A 51 16.38 10.92 -5.90
CA ASP A 51 16.82 11.34 -7.22
C ASP A 51 16.85 10.18 -8.24
N GLY A 52 16.31 10.43 -9.43
CA GLY A 52 16.32 9.46 -10.53
C GLY A 52 15.28 8.34 -10.41
N VAL A 53 14.43 8.35 -9.36
CA VAL A 53 13.32 7.42 -9.20
C VAL A 53 12.02 8.07 -9.64
N HIS A 54 11.24 7.39 -10.48
CA HIS A 54 9.92 7.90 -10.90
C HIS A 54 8.94 7.84 -9.71
N PRO A 55 8.31 8.96 -9.28
CA PRO A 55 7.47 9.00 -8.08
C PRO A 55 6.30 7.99 -8.08
N ALA A 56 5.64 7.81 -9.23
CA ALA A 56 4.56 6.82 -9.34
C ALA A 56 5.07 5.39 -9.14
N LEU A 57 6.24 5.05 -9.69
CA LEU A 57 6.83 3.71 -9.53
C LEU A 57 7.25 3.47 -8.07
N PHE A 58 7.81 4.49 -7.42
CA PHE A 58 8.10 4.43 -5.99
C PHE A 58 6.84 4.18 -5.16
N THR A 59 5.77 4.92 -5.47
CA THR A 59 4.46 4.79 -4.81
C THR A 59 3.88 3.40 -4.97
N GLU A 60 3.94 2.82 -6.18
CA GLU A 60 3.51 1.44 -6.45
C GLU A 60 4.25 0.42 -5.58
N VAL A 61 5.58 0.52 -5.51
CA VAL A 61 6.43 -0.38 -4.72
C VAL A 61 6.14 -0.25 -3.22
N PHE A 62 6.02 0.98 -2.73
CA PHE A 62 5.73 1.26 -1.33
C PHE A 62 4.35 0.71 -0.94
N TRP A 63 3.33 0.96 -1.77
CA TRP A 63 1.98 0.44 -1.59
C TRP A 63 1.95 -1.09 -1.63
N ALA A 64 2.66 -1.72 -2.56
CA ALA A 64 2.77 -3.17 -2.65
C ALA A 64 3.40 -3.78 -1.37
N ALA A 65 4.40 -3.12 -0.80
CA ALA A 65 4.99 -3.53 0.47
C ALA A 65 4.00 -3.43 1.64
N LEU A 66 3.23 -2.32 1.74
CA LEU A 66 2.16 -2.18 2.73
C LEU A 66 1.07 -3.25 2.58
N HIS A 67 0.66 -3.54 1.34
CA HIS A 67 -0.31 -4.59 1.04
C HIS A 67 0.23 -5.97 1.48
N GLY A 68 1.50 -6.26 1.20
CA GLY A 68 2.16 -7.48 1.67
C GLY A 68 2.16 -7.60 3.19
N LEU A 69 2.46 -6.52 3.91
CA LEU A 69 2.41 -6.50 5.38
C LEU A 69 0.99 -6.77 5.90
N ALA A 70 -0.03 -6.13 5.32
CA ALA A 70 -1.43 -6.34 5.71
C ALA A 70 -1.86 -7.80 5.49
N THR A 71 -1.66 -8.31 4.26
CA THR A 71 -2.10 -9.64 3.86
C THR A 71 -1.38 -10.75 4.63
N LEU A 72 -0.06 -10.65 4.81
CA LEU A 72 0.71 -11.66 5.53
C LEU A 72 0.47 -11.62 7.05
N THR A 73 0.28 -10.45 7.64
CA THR A 73 -0.11 -10.32 9.06
C THR A 73 -1.46 -11.00 9.30
N ARG A 74 -2.46 -10.68 8.47
CA ARG A 74 -3.80 -11.26 8.54
C ARG A 74 -3.78 -12.78 8.37
N ALA A 75 -2.96 -13.30 7.46
CA ALA A 75 -2.82 -14.74 7.23
C ALA A 75 -2.01 -15.48 8.33
N GLY A 76 -1.56 -14.78 9.38
CA GLY A 76 -0.69 -15.36 10.41
C GLY A 76 0.68 -15.79 9.89
N ARG A 77 1.12 -15.20 8.78
CA ARG A 77 2.40 -15.48 8.11
C ARG A 77 3.52 -14.53 8.51
N LEU A 78 3.25 -13.63 9.45
CA LEU A 78 4.25 -12.80 10.11
C LEU A 78 4.15 -12.95 11.64
N PRO A 79 5.29 -12.99 12.36
CA PRO A 79 5.28 -12.92 13.82
C PRO A 79 4.55 -11.65 14.33
N PRO A 80 3.63 -11.76 15.31
CA PRO A 80 2.76 -10.67 15.72
C PRO A 80 3.48 -9.51 16.45
N GLY A 81 4.64 -9.75 17.05
CA GLY A 81 5.31 -8.78 17.93
C GLY A 81 6.07 -7.63 17.24
N ASP A 82 6.21 -7.65 15.90
CA ASP A 82 7.04 -6.68 15.17
C ASP A 82 6.24 -5.89 14.11
N ALA A 83 4.92 -5.73 14.28
CA ALA A 83 4.09 -5.04 13.29
C ALA A 83 4.57 -3.59 13.04
N GLU A 84 4.69 -2.79 14.10
CA GLU A 84 5.14 -1.38 14.02
C GLU A 84 6.58 -1.29 13.48
N ARG A 85 7.49 -2.11 14.01
CA ARG A 85 8.91 -2.14 13.60
C ARG A 85 9.10 -2.48 12.12
N ARG A 86 8.21 -3.28 11.52
CA ARG A 86 8.24 -3.56 10.06
C ARG A 86 7.87 -2.34 9.24
N VAL A 87 6.94 -1.52 9.72
CA VAL A 87 6.55 -0.27 9.06
C VAL A 87 7.68 0.75 9.15
N GLU A 88 8.26 0.91 10.35
CA GLU A 88 9.43 1.77 10.55
C GLU A 88 10.58 1.35 9.61
N LEU A 89 10.91 0.06 9.60
CA LEU A 89 11.95 -0.46 8.71
C LEU A 89 11.63 -0.23 7.23
N LEU A 90 10.37 -0.34 6.81
CA LEU A 90 9.96 -0.07 5.44
C LEU A 90 10.19 1.40 5.07
N VAL A 91 9.74 2.32 5.94
CA VAL A 91 9.92 3.76 5.76
C VAL A 91 11.40 4.11 5.71
N ASP A 92 12.18 3.67 6.71
CA ASP A 92 13.62 3.96 6.83
C ASP A 92 14.45 3.46 5.64
N ARG A 93 13.99 2.41 4.95
CA ARG A 93 14.74 1.78 3.84
C ARG A 93 14.33 2.26 2.46
N LEU A 94 13.09 2.74 2.30
CA LEU A 94 12.58 3.16 1.02
C LEU A 94 12.48 4.68 0.90
N ALA A 95 12.01 5.38 1.94
CA ALA A 95 11.92 6.82 1.90
C ALA A 95 13.32 7.45 2.04
N ILE A 96 13.67 8.30 1.08
CA ILE A 96 14.86 9.14 1.16
C ILE A 96 14.38 10.49 1.73
N VAL A 97 14.83 10.80 2.95
CA VAL A 97 14.58 12.08 3.63
C VAL A 97 15.77 12.99 3.47
#